data_AF-A0A968VS16-F1
#
_entry.id   AF-A0A968VS16-F1
#
_cell.length_a   1.000
_cell.length_b   1.000
_cell.length_c   1.000
_cell.angle_alpha   90.00
_cell.angle_beta   90.00
_cell.angle_gamma   90.00
#
_symmetry.space_group_name_H-M   'P 1'
#
loop_
_entity.id
_entity.type
_entity.pdbx_description
1 polymer ?
#
loop_
_entity_poly.entity_id
_entity_poly.type
_entity_poly.pdbx_seq_one_letter_code
_entity_poly.pdbx_strand_id
1 'polypeptide(L)'
;MVKFVKRALLCAACLIVFVSCSSEARVATPTPIPLPSATLAPTATSQPTPSPSPSATSVPSPTPDPFIGANEVFRDTFDDNRNNWFTGTLNAIETDTIDGGVFKVRWAGKGTSYELYEAREFTDFIASADCLIYAGDRDGSCGLLFNHREDSGFYKFEVFVDYFRVFVVSGSDEPQLLAEGPVGDLVRPGMPYTVRVVRDGSRIAVAIAGTTVAELTDTTYIGGKIGISTNCYAVEGDVEVWLDNFTLWEL
;
A
#
# COMPACT_ATOMS: atom_id res chain seq x y z
N MET A 1 0.68 26.32 21.99
CA MET A 1 1.26 25.19 21.24
C MET A 1 0.44 25.06 19.97
N VAL A 2 1.05 25.25 18.79
CA VAL A 2 0.36 25.13 17.50
C VAL A 2 0.17 23.64 17.24
N LYS A 3 -1.08 23.19 17.07
CA LYS A 3 -1.38 21.80 16.70
C LYS A 3 -1.01 21.62 15.23
N PHE A 4 0.06 20.89 14.97
CA PHE A 4 0.44 20.51 13.60
C PHE A 4 -0.16 19.18 13.18
N VAL A 5 -0.83 18.47 14.09
CA VAL A 5 -1.40 17.16 13.84
C VAL A 5 -2.80 16.99 14.43
N LYS A 6 -3.73 16.49 13.61
CA LYS A 6 -5.09 16.09 14.01
C LYS A 6 -5.25 14.60 13.78
N ARG A 7 -5.86 13.95 14.75
CA ARG A 7 -6.13 12.51 14.74
C ARG A 7 -7.61 12.23 14.66
N ALA A 8 -7.98 11.20 13.91
CA ALA A 8 -9.33 10.66 13.90
C ALA A 8 -9.32 9.13 13.78
N LEU A 9 -10.40 8.50 14.28
CA LEU A 9 -10.69 7.08 14.12
C LEU A 9 -11.75 6.93 13.02
N LEU A 10 -11.53 6.06 12.04
CA LEU A 10 -12.59 5.68 11.09
C LEU A 10 -13.41 4.54 11.70
N CYS A 11 -14.70 4.77 11.93
CA CYS A 11 -15.63 3.70 12.30
C CYS A 11 -15.98 2.88 11.06
N ALA A 12 -15.42 1.68 10.92
CA ALA A 12 -15.78 0.74 9.85
C ALA A 12 -17.13 0.07 10.15
N ALA A 13 -18.19 0.51 9.48
CA ALA A 13 -19.48 -0.19 9.45
C ALA A 13 -19.70 -0.75 8.04
N CYS A 14 -19.33 -2.02 7.81
CA CYS A 14 -19.62 -2.70 6.53
C CYS A 14 -20.19 -4.10 6.78
N LEU A 15 -21.39 -4.31 6.25
CA LEU A 15 -22.21 -5.52 6.31
C LEU A 15 -21.77 -6.52 5.24
N ILE A 16 -21.55 -7.76 5.66
CA ILE A 16 -21.09 -8.88 4.84
C ILE A 16 -22.21 -9.36 3.91
N VAL A 17 -21.93 -9.53 2.62
CA VAL A 17 -22.75 -10.36 1.72
C VAL A 17 -21.90 -11.50 1.19
N PHE A 18 -22.21 -12.72 1.63
CA PHE A 18 -21.62 -13.96 1.11
C PHE A 18 -22.21 -14.28 -0.27
N VAL A 19 -21.36 -14.36 -1.28
CA VAL A 19 -21.72 -14.94 -2.58
C VAL A 19 -21.40 -16.43 -2.54
N SER A 20 -22.44 -17.26 -2.47
CA SER A 20 -22.37 -18.72 -2.55
C SER A 20 -22.11 -19.14 -4.00
N CYS A 21 -20.99 -19.82 -4.26
CA CYS A 21 -20.65 -20.36 -5.58
C CYS A 21 -21.08 -21.84 -5.67
N SER A 22 -21.96 -22.15 -6.62
CA SER A 22 -22.44 -23.52 -6.89
C SER A 22 -21.36 -24.37 -7.56
N SER A 23 -21.21 -25.61 -7.07
CA SER A 23 -20.27 -26.62 -7.58
C SER A 23 -20.94 -27.50 -8.64
N GLU A 24 -20.38 -27.57 -9.85
CA GLU A 24 -20.72 -28.60 -10.85
C GLU A 24 -19.64 -29.70 -10.91
N ALA A 25 -20.10 -30.94 -10.82
CA ALA A 25 -19.30 -32.15 -10.78
C ALA A 25 -18.75 -32.53 -12.17
N ARG A 26 -17.48 -32.97 -12.23
CA ARG A 26 -16.88 -33.54 -13.45
C ARG A 26 -17.19 -35.03 -13.57
N VAL A 27 -17.74 -35.42 -14.72
CA VAL A 27 -17.94 -36.83 -15.14
C VAL A 27 -16.62 -37.39 -15.67
N ALA A 28 -16.19 -38.56 -15.16
CA ALA A 28 -15.01 -39.26 -15.64
C ALA A 28 -15.29 -40.01 -16.96
N THR A 29 -14.42 -39.85 -17.95
CA THR A 29 -14.47 -40.54 -19.26
C THR A 29 -13.53 -41.76 -19.26
N PRO A 30 -13.91 -42.90 -19.86
CA PRO A 30 -13.11 -44.13 -19.81
C PRO A 30 -11.83 -44.08 -20.66
N THR A 31 -10.79 -44.73 -20.14
CA THR A 31 -9.45 -44.88 -20.72
C THR A 31 -9.46 -45.79 -21.96
N PRO A 32 -8.91 -45.36 -23.13
CA PRO A 32 -8.77 -46.23 -24.29
C PRO A 32 -7.54 -47.16 -24.20
N ILE A 33 -7.71 -48.37 -24.75
CA ILE A 33 -6.74 -49.47 -24.86
C ILE A 33 -5.75 -49.19 -26.01
N PRO A 34 -4.42 -49.44 -25.85
CA PRO A 34 -3.46 -49.23 -26.94
C PRO A 34 -3.47 -50.37 -27.98
N LEU A 35 -3.40 -50.01 -29.26
CA LEU A 35 -3.28 -50.89 -30.44
C LEU A 35 -1.79 -51.11 -30.80
N PRO A 36 -1.37 -52.26 -31.36
CA PRO A 36 0.03 -52.52 -31.70
C PRO A 36 0.60 -51.56 -32.75
N SER A 37 1.84 -51.15 -32.49
CA SER A 37 2.61 -50.15 -33.22
C SER A 37 3.11 -50.68 -34.56
N ALA A 38 2.82 -49.98 -35.65
CA ALA A 38 3.43 -50.22 -36.95
C ALA A 38 4.83 -49.57 -37.02
N THR A 39 5.82 -50.33 -37.45
CA THR A 39 7.20 -49.87 -37.64
C THR A 39 7.29 -48.96 -38.87
N LEU A 40 7.55 -47.67 -38.66
CA LEU A 40 7.74 -46.70 -39.74
C LEU A 40 9.16 -46.77 -40.32
N ALA A 41 9.26 -46.68 -41.65
CA ALA A 41 10.50 -46.59 -42.41
C ALA A 41 11.24 -45.25 -42.14
N PRO A 42 12.58 -45.20 -42.29
CA PRO A 42 13.36 -44.00 -42.00
C PRO A 42 12.95 -42.86 -42.94
N THR A 43 12.48 -41.77 -42.35
CA THR A 43 12.12 -40.52 -43.03
C THR A 43 13.40 -39.72 -43.29
N ALA A 44 13.56 -39.20 -44.52
CA ALA A 44 14.67 -38.32 -44.89
C ALA A 44 14.64 -37.05 -44.03
N THR A 45 15.77 -36.73 -43.40
CA THR A 45 15.94 -35.58 -42.51
C THR A 45 15.78 -34.27 -43.29
N SER A 46 14.74 -33.49 -42.99
CA SER A 46 14.62 -32.13 -43.49
C SER A 46 15.65 -31.22 -42.83
N GLN A 47 16.29 -30.39 -43.66
CA GLN A 47 17.27 -29.40 -43.25
C GLN A 47 16.63 -28.37 -42.30
N PRO A 48 17.30 -27.98 -41.19
CA PRO A 48 16.74 -27.05 -40.22
C PRO A 48 16.52 -25.67 -40.85
N THR A 49 15.31 -25.15 -40.72
CA THR A 49 14.96 -23.75 -41.02
C THR A 49 15.68 -22.83 -40.03
N PRO A 50 16.32 -21.73 -40.46
CA PRO A 50 16.94 -20.80 -39.53
C PRO A 50 15.89 -20.23 -38.57
N SER A 51 16.12 -20.43 -37.27
CA SER A 51 15.31 -19.84 -36.21
C SER A 51 15.27 -18.32 -36.34
N PRO A 52 14.13 -17.66 -36.13
CA PRO A 52 14.09 -16.20 -36.06
C PRO A 52 15.05 -15.72 -34.95
N SER A 53 15.88 -14.74 -35.30
CA SER A 53 16.78 -14.08 -34.35
C SER A 53 15.96 -13.42 -33.23
N PRO A 54 16.36 -13.52 -31.95
CA PRO A 54 15.65 -12.83 -30.87
C PRO A 54 15.58 -11.34 -31.17
N SER A 55 14.37 -10.79 -31.16
CA SER A 55 14.16 -9.35 -31.25
C SER A 55 14.74 -8.71 -30.00
N ALA A 56 15.59 -7.68 -30.15
CA ALA A 56 16.17 -6.98 -29.02
C ALA A 56 15.05 -6.43 -28.13
N THR A 57 14.96 -6.94 -26.90
CA THR A 57 14.08 -6.38 -25.87
C THR A 57 14.54 -4.95 -25.59
N SER A 58 13.68 -3.97 -25.88
CA SER A 58 13.97 -2.57 -25.55
C SER A 58 14.21 -2.46 -24.05
N VAL A 59 15.40 -2.00 -23.67
CA VAL A 59 15.71 -1.70 -22.27
C VAL A 59 14.75 -0.59 -21.80
N PRO A 60 14.03 -0.76 -20.68
CA PRO A 60 13.15 0.30 -20.18
C PRO A 60 13.98 1.56 -19.90
N SER A 61 13.46 2.72 -20.30
CA SER A 61 14.05 4.01 -19.94
C SER A 61 14.11 4.12 -18.41
N PRO A 62 15.18 4.69 -17.82
CA PRO A 62 15.20 4.94 -16.38
C PRO A 62 13.99 5.80 -16.01
N THR A 63 13.27 5.39 -14.98
CA THR A 63 12.20 6.20 -14.37
C THR A 63 12.86 7.48 -13.82
N PRO A 64 12.39 8.69 -14.20
CA PRO A 64 12.93 9.94 -13.68
C PRO A 64 12.89 9.94 -12.14
N ASP A 65 13.93 10.51 -11.52
CA ASP A 65 13.95 10.71 -10.08
C ASP A 65 12.83 11.71 -9.71
N PRO A 66 11.82 11.31 -8.90
CA PRO A 66 10.71 12.18 -8.57
C PRO A 66 11.14 13.44 -7.81
N PHE A 67 12.32 13.46 -7.17
CA PHE A 67 12.78 14.59 -6.37
C PHE A 67 13.41 15.72 -7.20
N ILE A 68 13.59 15.57 -8.52
CA ILE A 68 14.15 16.65 -9.34
C ILE A 68 13.19 17.85 -9.33
N GLY A 69 13.65 18.96 -8.73
CA GLY A 69 12.88 20.19 -8.60
C GLY A 69 12.04 20.29 -7.32
N ALA A 70 11.98 19.23 -6.51
CA ALA A 70 11.18 19.20 -5.29
C ALA A 70 11.87 19.92 -4.11
N ASN A 71 11.08 20.52 -3.22
CA ASN A 71 11.56 21.19 -2.01
C ASN A 71 11.07 20.47 -0.74
N GLU A 72 11.95 20.14 0.20
CA GLU A 72 11.55 19.56 1.49
C GLU A 72 10.83 20.61 2.33
N VAL A 73 9.60 20.31 2.73
CA VAL A 73 8.74 21.23 3.50
C VAL A 73 8.51 20.76 4.93
N PHE A 74 8.63 19.46 5.17
CA PHE A 74 8.45 18.87 6.49
C PHE A 74 9.24 17.58 6.60
N ARG A 75 9.79 17.36 7.80
CA ARG A 75 10.47 16.13 8.18
C ARG A 75 10.26 15.90 9.67
N ASP A 76 9.97 14.65 10.01
CA ASP A 76 10.02 14.16 11.37
C ASP A 76 10.78 12.84 11.46
N THR A 77 11.75 12.79 12.36
CA THR A 77 12.57 11.61 12.70
C THR A 77 12.10 10.95 14.00
N PHE A 78 11.06 11.49 14.64
CA PHE A 78 10.48 10.99 15.88
C PHE A 78 11.49 10.80 17.04
N ASP A 79 12.59 11.55 17.03
CA ASP A 79 13.54 11.61 18.15
C ASP A 79 12.89 12.19 19.43
N ASP A 80 11.85 13.00 19.26
CA ASP A 80 11.01 13.56 20.32
C ASP A 80 9.60 13.88 19.77
N ASN A 81 8.70 14.41 20.62
CA ASN A 81 7.36 14.82 20.20
C ASN A 81 7.24 16.34 19.91
N ARG A 82 8.26 16.99 19.31
CA ARG A 82 8.24 18.44 19.03
C ARG A 82 7.10 18.87 18.11
N ASN A 83 6.67 17.98 17.21
CA ASN A 83 5.62 18.25 16.23
C ASN A 83 4.20 17.94 16.74
N ASN A 84 4.07 17.52 17.99
CA ASN A 84 2.79 17.25 18.66
C ASN A 84 1.95 16.16 17.96
N TRP A 85 2.59 15.07 17.56
CA TRP A 85 1.90 13.81 17.27
C TRP A 85 1.12 13.35 18.50
N PHE A 86 0.00 12.68 18.29
CA PHE A 86 -0.76 12.14 19.41
C PHE A 86 0.05 11.06 20.10
N THR A 87 0.20 11.21 21.42
CA THR A 87 0.73 10.18 22.31
C THR A 87 -0.24 10.00 23.45
N GLY A 88 -0.55 8.75 23.80
CA GLY A 88 -1.57 8.41 24.78
C GLY A 88 -2.48 7.31 24.26
N THR A 89 -3.62 7.12 24.91
CA THR A 89 -4.57 6.07 24.55
C THR A 89 -5.82 6.66 23.90
N LEU A 90 -6.17 6.16 22.72
CA LEU A 90 -7.39 6.52 22.00
C LEU A 90 -8.41 5.37 22.10
N ASN A 91 -9.61 5.70 22.58
CA ASN A 91 -10.77 4.79 22.66
C ASN A 91 -10.50 3.43 23.33
N ALA A 92 -9.47 3.34 24.19
CA ALA A 92 -9.00 2.13 24.85
C ALA A 92 -8.55 0.99 23.90
N ILE A 93 -8.49 1.23 22.58
CA ILE A 93 -8.12 0.24 21.57
C ILE A 93 -6.81 0.58 20.85
N GLU A 94 -6.25 1.76 21.07
CA GLU A 94 -5.04 2.23 20.42
C GLU A 94 -4.21 3.00 21.42
N THR A 95 -2.90 2.74 21.47
CA THR A 95 -1.95 3.44 22.34
C THR A 95 -0.70 3.82 21.58
N ASP A 96 -0.33 5.08 21.71
CA ASP A 96 0.67 5.72 20.88
C ASP A 96 1.76 6.32 21.73
N THR A 97 3.00 6.04 21.32
CA THR A 97 4.19 6.48 22.04
C THR A 97 5.27 6.87 21.05
N ILE A 98 6.07 7.87 21.43
CA ILE A 98 7.36 8.12 20.78
C ILE A 98 8.43 7.66 21.76
N ASP A 99 9.13 6.58 21.39
CA ASP A 99 10.12 5.93 22.25
C ASP A 99 11.24 5.33 21.40
N GLY A 100 12.48 5.64 21.78
CA GLY A 100 13.67 5.16 21.06
C GLY A 100 13.85 5.73 19.65
N GLY A 101 13.32 6.93 19.37
CA GLY A 101 13.39 7.56 18.05
C GLY A 101 12.36 7.02 17.05
N VAL A 102 11.28 6.40 17.52
CA VAL A 102 10.28 5.75 16.69
C VAL A 102 8.89 6.08 17.21
N PHE A 103 7.96 6.35 16.30
CA PHE A 103 6.55 6.48 16.63
C PHE A 103 5.87 5.10 16.58
N LYS A 104 5.41 4.63 17.73
CA LYS A 104 4.83 3.29 17.90
C LYS A 104 3.34 3.41 18.13
N VAL A 105 2.56 2.72 17.30
CA VAL A 105 1.11 2.62 17.39
C VAL A 105 0.75 1.18 17.74
N ARG A 106 0.23 0.96 18.95
CA ARG A 106 -0.19 -0.35 19.44
C ARG A 106 -1.71 -0.44 19.48
N TRP A 107 -2.25 -1.45 18.84
CA TRP A 107 -3.68 -1.74 18.80
C TRP A 107 -4.05 -2.87 19.77
N ALA A 108 -5.03 -2.62 20.63
CA ALA A 108 -5.67 -3.57 21.53
C ALA A 108 -7.09 -3.95 21.05
N GLY A 109 -7.46 -3.56 19.83
CA GLY A 109 -8.69 -3.95 19.17
C GLY A 109 -8.73 -3.48 17.72
N LYS A 110 -9.70 -3.97 16.96
CA LYS A 110 -9.89 -3.60 15.55
C LYS A 110 -10.15 -2.11 15.39
N GLY A 111 -9.45 -1.46 14.48
CA GLY A 111 -9.63 -0.05 14.18
C GLY A 111 -8.71 0.46 13.07
N THR A 112 -8.92 1.71 12.69
CA THR A 112 -8.05 2.43 11.77
C THR A 112 -7.94 3.87 12.24
N SER A 113 -6.71 4.37 12.28
CA SER A 113 -6.42 5.74 12.68
C SER A 113 -5.51 6.40 11.66
N TYR A 114 -5.46 7.72 11.75
CA TYR A 114 -4.50 8.50 11.03
C TYR A 114 -4.14 9.78 11.75
N GLU A 115 -3.00 10.33 11.34
CA GLU A 115 -2.48 11.61 11.81
C GLU A 115 -2.04 12.47 10.63
N LEU A 116 -2.63 13.67 10.54
CA LEU A 116 -2.46 14.60 9.41
C LEU A 116 -1.43 15.67 9.71
N TYR A 117 -0.58 16.02 8.75
CA TYR A 117 0.13 17.28 8.76
C TYR A 117 -0.86 18.44 8.50
N GLU A 118 -1.11 19.26 9.51
CA GLU A 118 -2.16 20.27 9.53
C GLU A 118 -1.70 21.66 9.05
N ALA A 119 -0.40 21.92 8.90
CA ALA A 119 0.08 23.28 8.69
C ALA A 119 -0.44 23.91 7.39
N ARG A 120 -0.58 23.12 6.32
CA ARG A 120 -1.16 23.55 5.03
C ARG A 120 -1.62 22.37 4.19
N GLU A 121 -2.22 22.65 3.03
CA GLU A 121 -2.65 21.65 2.05
C GLU A 121 -1.69 21.64 0.85
N PHE A 122 -1.67 20.52 0.12
CA PHE A 122 -0.79 20.30 -1.03
C PHE A 122 -1.59 19.78 -2.21
N THR A 123 -1.22 20.14 -3.43
CA THR A 123 -1.75 19.56 -4.67
C THR A 123 -0.80 18.53 -5.25
N ASP A 124 0.46 18.93 -5.41
CA ASP A 124 1.55 18.14 -6.00
C ASP A 124 2.65 17.98 -4.96
N PHE A 125 3.06 16.75 -4.70
CA PHE A 125 3.95 16.45 -3.58
C PHE A 125 4.60 15.07 -3.70
N ILE A 126 5.62 14.87 -2.87
CA ILE A 126 6.15 13.56 -2.51
C ILE A 126 6.03 13.40 -1.00
N ALA A 127 5.33 12.36 -0.56
CA ALA A 127 5.24 12.00 0.85
C ALA A 127 5.85 10.62 1.06
N SER A 128 6.61 10.45 2.15
CA SER A 128 7.17 9.15 2.52
C SER A 128 7.21 8.95 4.02
N ALA A 129 7.17 7.70 4.45
CA ALA A 129 7.48 7.28 5.82
C ALA A 129 8.16 5.92 5.79
N ASP A 130 9.00 5.64 6.79
CA ASP A 130 9.45 4.29 7.07
C ASP A 130 8.42 3.60 7.95
N CYS A 131 8.07 2.38 7.59
CA CYS A 131 7.06 1.54 8.22
C CYS A 131 7.71 0.24 8.69
N LEU A 132 7.27 -0.26 9.84
CA LEU A 132 7.51 -1.62 10.30
C LEU A 132 6.25 -2.16 10.96
N ILE A 133 5.69 -3.25 10.41
CA ILE A 133 4.66 -4.04 11.10
C ILE A 133 5.39 -4.95 12.08
N TYR A 134 5.50 -4.50 13.34
CA TYR A 134 6.26 -5.17 14.39
C TYR A 134 5.52 -6.40 14.92
N ALA A 135 4.19 -6.29 15.09
CA ALA A 135 3.32 -7.37 15.52
C ALA A 135 1.98 -7.34 14.75
N GLY A 136 1.32 -8.50 14.66
CA GLY A 136 -0.01 -8.64 14.05
C GLY A 136 -0.05 -9.20 12.62
N ASP A 137 1.10 -9.53 12.02
CA ASP A 137 1.19 -10.17 10.70
C ASP A 137 0.25 -9.53 9.65
N ARG A 138 -0.72 -10.29 9.13
CA ARG A 138 -1.70 -9.83 8.12
C ARG A 138 -2.80 -8.92 8.66
N ASP A 139 -2.95 -8.83 9.97
CA ASP A 139 -3.96 -8.00 10.60
C ASP A 139 -3.50 -6.55 10.79
N GLY A 140 -2.19 -6.29 10.66
CA GLY A 140 -1.61 -4.96 10.74
C GLY A 140 -1.31 -4.36 9.38
N SER A 141 -1.42 -3.04 9.28
CA SER A 141 -0.98 -2.29 8.10
C SER A 141 -0.40 -0.92 8.46
N CYS A 142 0.47 -0.44 7.58
CA CYS A 142 1.08 0.88 7.64
C CYS A 142 0.93 1.58 6.29
N GLY A 143 0.82 2.90 6.29
CA GLY A 143 0.60 3.60 5.04
C GLY A 143 0.53 5.11 5.15
N LEU A 144 0.14 5.70 4.04
CA LEU A 144 -0.03 7.14 3.88
C LEU A 144 -1.46 7.43 3.44
N LEU A 145 -2.00 8.53 3.92
CA LEU A 145 -3.22 9.10 3.36
C LEU A 145 -2.90 10.48 2.81
N PHE A 146 -3.62 10.88 1.77
CA PHE A 146 -3.34 12.13 1.07
C PHE A 146 -4.57 12.74 0.42
N ASN A 147 -4.45 14.02 0.12
CA ASN A 147 -5.52 14.90 -0.36
C ASN A 147 -6.75 14.85 0.55
N HIS A 148 -6.52 14.69 1.85
CA HIS A 148 -7.61 14.66 2.83
C HIS A 148 -8.27 16.02 2.95
N ARG A 149 -9.57 16.05 2.74
CA ARG A 149 -10.43 17.21 2.91
C ARG A 149 -11.51 16.87 3.91
N GLU A 150 -11.66 17.72 4.93
CA GLU A 150 -12.72 17.56 5.92
C GLU A 150 -14.08 17.40 5.22
N ASP A 151 -14.87 16.44 5.69
CA ASP A 151 -16.21 16.09 5.18
C ASP A 151 -16.32 15.61 3.71
N SER A 152 -15.21 15.48 2.98
CA SER A 152 -15.24 15.00 1.58
C SER A 152 -14.69 13.59 1.42
N GLY A 153 -13.53 13.31 2.04
CA GLY A 153 -12.79 12.07 1.86
C GLY A 153 -11.32 12.29 1.56
N PHE A 154 -10.64 11.20 1.19
CA PHE A 154 -9.19 11.16 0.97
C PHE A 154 -8.79 9.96 0.13
N TYR A 155 -7.54 9.93 -0.34
CA TYR A 155 -6.92 8.69 -0.81
C TYR A 155 -6.15 8.03 0.32
N LYS A 156 -6.12 6.69 0.31
CA LYS A 156 -5.34 5.90 1.26
C LYS A 156 -4.48 4.89 0.51
N PHE A 157 -3.18 4.92 0.77
CA PHE A 157 -2.22 3.90 0.37
C PHE A 157 -1.83 3.10 1.60
N GLU A 158 -2.10 1.80 1.58
CA GLU A 158 -1.96 0.91 2.72
C GLU A 158 -1.16 -0.33 2.32
N VAL A 159 -0.19 -0.70 3.17
CA VAL A 159 0.73 -1.81 2.95
C VAL A 159 0.60 -2.82 4.09
N PHE A 160 0.35 -4.06 3.71
CA PHE A 160 0.34 -5.25 4.57
C PHE A 160 1.62 -6.04 4.34
N VAL A 161 1.80 -7.12 5.11
CA VAL A 161 2.96 -8.02 4.97
C VAL A 161 3.06 -8.72 3.60
N ASP A 162 1.95 -8.88 2.87
CA ASP A 162 1.88 -9.67 1.63
C ASP A 162 1.26 -8.95 0.42
N TYR A 163 0.47 -7.89 0.64
CA TYR A 163 -0.12 -7.09 -0.43
C TYR A 163 -0.21 -5.60 -0.05
N PHE A 164 -0.48 -4.76 -1.05
CA PHE A 164 -0.80 -3.35 -0.84
C PHE A 164 -2.15 -3.01 -1.47
N ARG A 165 -2.75 -1.90 -1.04
CA ARG A 165 -3.95 -1.33 -1.65
C ARG A 165 -3.86 0.18 -1.74
N VAL A 166 -4.50 0.73 -2.77
CA VAL A 166 -4.78 2.15 -2.92
C VAL A 166 -6.28 2.33 -3.08
N PHE A 167 -6.89 3.18 -2.25
CA PHE A 167 -8.32 3.46 -2.28
C PHE A 167 -8.62 4.96 -2.39
N VAL A 168 -9.80 5.26 -2.92
CA VAL A 168 -10.52 6.50 -2.61
C VAL A 168 -11.51 6.18 -1.49
N VAL A 169 -11.44 6.94 -0.41
CA VAL A 169 -12.38 6.84 0.72
C VAL A 169 -13.28 8.08 0.68
N SER A 170 -14.59 7.88 0.55
CA SER A 170 -15.59 8.94 0.72
C SER A 170 -16.16 8.91 2.14
N GLY A 171 -16.73 10.02 2.60
CA GLY A 171 -17.32 10.11 3.94
C GLY A 171 -18.58 9.27 4.17
N SER A 172 -19.18 8.70 3.11
CA SER A 172 -20.50 8.05 3.17
C SER A 172 -20.62 6.70 2.48
N ASP A 173 -19.62 6.28 1.69
CA ASP A 173 -19.69 5.06 0.88
C ASP A 173 -18.53 4.10 1.16
N GLU A 174 -18.69 2.88 0.66
CA GLU A 174 -17.61 1.88 0.65
C GLU A 174 -16.37 2.42 -0.07
N PRO A 175 -15.15 2.21 0.47
CA PRO A 175 -13.91 2.60 -0.21
C PRO A 175 -13.81 2.02 -1.61
N GLN A 176 -13.58 2.89 -2.60
CA GLN A 176 -13.33 2.47 -3.98
C GLN A 176 -11.87 2.03 -4.13
N LEU A 177 -11.65 0.75 -4.45
CA LEU A 177 -10.33 0.23 -4.76
C LEU A 177 -9.83 0.76 -6.10
N LEU A 178 -8.66 1.41 -6.10
CA LEU A 178 -7.98 1.89 -7.30
C LEU A 178 -6.87 0.94 -7.75
N ALA A 179 -6.14 0.35 -6.79
CA ALA A 179 -5.07 -0.60 -7.08
C ALA A 179 -4.90 -1.59 -5.93
N GLU A 180 -4.54 -2.82 -6.27
CA GLU A 180 -4.10 -3.86 -5.35
C GLU A 180 -2.99 -4.66 -6.03
N GLY A 181 -2.02 -5.14 -5.25
CA GLY A 181 -1.00 -6.02 -5.77
C GLY A 181 -0.15 -6.67 -4.67
N PRO A 182 0.60 -7.73 -5.02
CA PRO A 182 1.51 -8.36 -4.08
C PRO A 182 2.71 -7.44 -3.78
N VAL A 183 3.25 -7.52 -2.56
CA VAL A 183 4.49 -6.80 -2.19
C VAL A 183 5.75 -7.64 -2.38
N GLY A 184 5.63 -8.98 -2.35
CA GLY A 184 6.77 -9.89 -2.50
C GLY A 184 7.88 -9.60 -1.48
N ASP A 185 9.13 -9.58 -1.94
CA ASP A 185 10.30 -9.36 -1.07
C ASP A 185 10.51 -7.89 -0.64
N LEU A 186 9.65 -6.96 -1.08
CA LEU A 186 9.72 -5.54 -0.71
C LEU A 186 9.35 -5.29 0.75
N VAL A 187 8.54 -6.18 1.34
CA VAL A 187 8.17 -6.17 2.75
C VAL A 187 8.64 -7.47 3.36
N ARG A 188 9.46 -7.38 4.41
CA ARG A 188 9.99 -8.55 5.12
C ARG A 188 9.60 -8.46 6.60
N PRO A 189 9.06 -9.54 7.20
CA PRO A 189 8.72 -9.52 8.62
C PRO A 189 9.89 -9.05 9.49
N GLY A 190 9.60 -8.13 10.41
CA GLY A 190 10.60 -7.58 11.34
C GLY A 190 11.59 -6.59 10.74
N MET A 191 11.49 -6.26 9.45
CA MET A 191 12.38 -5.29 8.79
C MET A 191 11.59 -4.05 8.36
N PRO A 192 12.11 -2.83 8.60
CA PRO A 192 11.47 -1.62 8.14
C PRO A 192 11.54 -1.50 6.61
N TYR A 193 10.56 -0.82 6.03
CA TYR A 193 10.48 -0.50 4.61
C TYR A 193 9.90 0.89 4.41
N THR A 194 10.35 1.62 3.40
CA THR A 194 9.79 2.94 3.08
C THR A 194 8.54 2.80 2.22
N VAL A 195 7.47 3.49 2.59
CA VAL A 195 6.31 3.76 1.73
C VAL A 195 6.41 5.16 1.14
N ARG A 196 6.00 5.33 -0.12
CA ARG A 196 6.02 6.64 -0.78
C ARG A 196 4.81 6.84 -1.69
N VAL A 197 4.29 8.06 -1.69
CA VAL A 197 3.31 8.56 -2.65
C VAL A 197 3.95 9.74 -3.41
N VAL A 198 3.86 9.72 -4.73
CA VAL A 198 4.14 10.87 -5.61
C VAL A 198 2.83 11.30 -6.26
N ARG A 199 2.46 12.56 -6.07
CA ARG A 199 1.29 13.19 -6.69
C ARG A 199 1.78 14.31 -7.60
N ASP A 200 1.47 14.20 -8.89
CA ASP A 200 1.80 15.18 -9.93
C ASP A 200 0.57 15.38 -10.81
N GLY A 201 -0.19 16.45 -10.53
CA GLY A 201 -1.49 16.73 -11.10
C GLY A 201 -2.48 15.61 -10.83
N SER A 202 -2.83 14.86 -11.89
CA SER A 202 -3.75 13.72 -11.81
C SER A 202 -3.03 12.38 -11.66
N ARG A 203 -1.71 12.32 -11.86
CA ARG A 203 -0.92 11.10 -11.71
C ARG A 203 -0.67 10.81 -10.22
N ILE A 204 -0.83 9.56 -9.84
CA ILE A 204 -0.47 9.03 -8.52
C ILE A 204 0.49 7.87 -8.77
N ALA A 205 1.68 7.92 -8.19
CA ALA A 205 2.58 6.76 -8.15
C ALA A 205 2.83 6.38 -6.69
N VAL A 206 2.71 5.11 -6.38
CA VAL A 206 2.99 4.56 -5.05
C VAL A 206 4.17 3.60 -5.12
N ALA A 207 5.03 3.66 -4.12
CA ALA A 207 6.23 2.85 -4.05
C ALA A 207 6.44 2.24 -2.66
N ILE A 208 7.06 1.06 -2.65
CA ILE A 208 7.44 0.30 -1.45
C ILE A 208 8.92 -0.07 -1.59
N ALA A 209 9.72 0.21 -0.57
CA ALA A 209 11.17 -0.01 -0.58
C ALA A 209 11.86 0.57 -1.83
N GLY A 210 11.40 1.75 -2.28
CA GLY A 210 11.91 2.45 -3.48
C GLY A 210 11.43 1.90 -4.83
N THR A 211 10.66 0.81 -4.85
CA THR A 211 10.10 0.24 -6.09
C THR A 211 8.67 0.74 -6.30
N THR A 212 8.38 1.38 -7.43
CA THR A 212 7.00 1.75 -7.81
C THR A 212 6.17 0.49 -8.00
N VAL A 213 5.11 0.34 -7.20
CA VAL A 213 4.22 -0.84 -7.24
C VAL A 213 2.90 -0.57 -7.96
N ALA A 214 2.50 0.70 -8.09
CA ALA A 214 1.39 1.09 -8.96
C ALA A 214 1.54 2.54 -9.45
N GLU A 215 1.03 2.79 -10.66
CA GLU A 215 0.82 4.12 -11.22
C GLU A 215 -0.63 4.26 -11.68
N LEU A 216 -1.27 5.34 -11.27
CA LEU A 216 -2.70 5.58 -11.44
C LEU A 216 -2.93 7.01 -11.94
N THR A 217 -4.11 7.25 -12.52
CA THR A 217 -4.59 8.59 -12.84
C THR A 217 -5.97 8.78 -12.22
N ASP A 218 -6.10 9.72 -11.30
CA ASP A 218 -7.35 10.00 -10.60
C ASP A 218 -7.43 11.48 -10.19
N THR A 219 -8.60 12.08 -10.26
CA THR A 219 -8.86 13.51 -9.97
C THR A 219 -9.98 13.72 -8.95
N THR A 220 -10.44 12.67 -8.27
CA THR A 220 -11.53 12.72 -7.29
C THR A 220 -11.27 13.77 -6.21
N TYR A 221 -10.04 13.80 -5.65
CA TYR A 221 -9.59 14.85 -4.74
C TYR A 221 -8.32 15.54 -5.27
N ILE A 222 -8.40 16.84 -5.55
CA ILE A 222 -7.27 17.64 -6.06
C ILE A 222 -6.70 18.48 -4.93
N GLY A 223 -5.81 17.87 -4.16
CA GLY A 223 -5.14 18.47 -3.01
C GLY A 223 -5.91 18.42 -1.70
N GLY A 224 -5.17 18.60 -0.61
CA GLY A 224 -5.66 18.48 0.76
C GLY A 224 -4.52 18.19 1.74
N LYS A 225 -4.87 17.67 2.92
CA LYS A 225 -3.92 17.26 3.96
C LYS A 225 -3.29 15.91 3.64
N ILE A 226 -2.11 15.68 4.18
CA ILE A 226 -1.31 14.47 3.99
C ILE A 226 -0.93 13.96 5.36
N GLY A 227 -0.91 12.64 5.55
CA GLY A 227 -0.62 12.04 6.83
C GLY A 227 -0.18 10.60 6.74
N ILE A 228 0.10 10.05 7.91
CA ILE A 228 0.36 8.63 8.12
C ILE A 228 -0.92 7.95 8.59
N SER A 229 -1.06 6.66 8.27
CA SER A 229 -2.19 5.84 8.73
C SER A 229 -1.72 4.48 9.19
N THR A 230 -2.38 3.95 10.23
CA THR A 230 -2.20 2.56 10.65
C THR A 230 -3.55 1.91 10.88
N ASN A 231 -3.60 0.58 10.73
CA ASN A 231 -4.81 -0.18 11.00
C ASN A 231 -4.51 -1.46 11.76
N CYS A 232 -5.54 -1.91 12.47
CA CYS A 232 -5.67 -3.25 12.99
C CYS A 232 -6.99 -3.85 12.50
N TYR A 233 -6.91 -4.99 11.81
CA TYR A 233 -8.07 -5.74 11.32
C TYR A 233 -8.49 -6.88 12.27
N ALA A 234 -7.60 -7.30 13.19
CA ALA A 234 -7.87 -8.27 14.24
C ALA A 234 -8.81 -7.69 15.29
N VAL A 235 -9.86 -8.44 15.67
CA VAL A 235 -10.86 -8.02 16.66
C VAL A 235 -10.22 -7.86 18.03
N GLU A 236 -9.36 -8.79 18.36
CA GLU A 236 -8.56 -8.89 19.59
C GLU A 236 -7.42 -7.87 19.68
N GLY A 237 -7.03 -7.22 18.57
CA GLY A 237 -5.89 -6.33 18.55
C GLY A 237 -4.58 -7.06 18.31
N ASP A 238 -3.60 -6.81 19.21
CA ASP A 238 -2.24 -7.36 19.17
C ASP A 238 -1.43 -7.02 17.90
N VAL A 239 -1.82 -5.92 17.24
CA VAL A 239 -1.05 -5.27 16.17
C VAL A 239 -0.18 -4.17 16.77
N GLU A 240 1.07 -4.11 16.35
CA GLU A 240 1.96 -2.98 16.67
C GLU A 240 2.68 -2.54 15.39
N VAL A 241 2.56 -1.25 15.07
CA VAL A 241 3.14 -0.63 13.89
C VAL A 241 4.09 0.47 14.33
N TRP A 242 5.29 0.48 13.75
CA TRP A 242 6.33 1.45 14.01
C TRP A 242 6.53 2.31 12.78
N LEU A 243 6.62 3.61 13.01
CA LEU A 243 6.79 4.65 11.99
C LEU A 243 8.03 5.48 12.30
N ASP A 244 8.78 5.80 11.25
CA ASP A 244 9.93 6.70 11.33
C ASP A 244 10.07 7.52 10.04
N ASN A 245 10.89 8.57 10.04
CA ASN A 245 11.29 9.37 8.88
C ASN A 245 10.14 9.82 7.98
N PHE A 246 9.09 10.41 8.57
CA PHE A 246 8.01 11.01 7.78
C PHE A 246 8.55 12.27 7.09
N THR A 247 8.51 12.30 5.76
CA THR A 247 8.94 13.47 4.97
C THR A 247 7.87 13.90 3.99
N LEU A 248 7.84 15.20 3.73
CA LEU A 248 6.97 15.81 2.73
C LEU A 248 7.78 16.80 1.90
N TRP A 249 7.60 16.69 0.58
CA TRP A 249 8.22 17.55 -0.41
C TRP A 249 7.15 18.12 -1.32
N GLU A 250 7.31 19.39 -1.70
CA GLU A 250 6.47 20.07 -2.68
C GLU A 250 7.15 20.01 -4.06
N LEU A 251 6.38 19.67 -5.10
CA LEU A 251 6.84 19.61 -6.50
C LEU A 251 6.74 20.96 -7.21
#